data_AF-A0A7S4KBB5-F1
#
_entry.id   AF-A0A7S4KBB5-F1
#
_cell.length_a   1.000
_cell.length_b   1.000
_cell.length_c   1.000
_cell.angle_alpha   90.00
_cell.angle_beta   90.00
_cell.angle_gamma   90.00
#
_symmetry.space_group_name_H-M   'P 1'
#
loop_
_entity.id
_entity.type
_entity.pdbx_description
1 polymer ?
#
loop_
_entity_poly.entity_id
_entity_poly.type
_entity_poly.pdbx_seq_one_letter_code
_entity_poly.pdbx_strand_id
1 'polypeptide(L)'
;GGGGGGGGGGKASSWLMFVSKSLLEQGKSVLPVCLFLMGFQVIVLGQEVKQYKELLLGLLLAVVGLALFTFGLLNGLMPMGERIGLRLPSILPLSSVLFIAAILGVAVTLAEPALGVVKTAGSLIQPQHAPNLHALLHSRQDLLVLAVAAG
;
A
#
# COMPACT_ATOMS: atom_id res chain seq x y z
N GLY A 1 -30.56 34.84 -23.73
CA GLY A 1 -29.87 34.79 -22.44
C GLY A 1 -30.77 34.10 -21.44
N GLY A 2 -30.31 33.01 -20.83
CA GLY A 2 -31.16 32.24 -19.92
C GLY A 2 -30.35 31.27 -19.08
N GLY A 3 -30.09 31.67 -17.82
CA GLY A 3 -30.07 30.83 -16.64
C GLY A 3 -29.11 29.64 -16.59
N GLY A 4 -27.87 29.89 -16.19
CA GLY A 4 -26.93 28.85 -15.73
C GLY A 4 -26.57 29.07 -14.25
N GLY A 5 -27.51 28.79 -13.34
CA GLY A 5 -27.31 28.90 -11.90
C GLY A 5 -27.78 27.64 -11.18
N GLY A 6 -26.88 26.99 -10.43
CA GLY A 6 -27.23 25.93 -9.47
C GLY A 6 -26.55 24.58 -9.72
N GLY A 7 -25.22 24.49 -9.59
CA GLY A 7 -24.46 23.25 -9.80
C GLY A 7 -23.48 22.88 -8.66
N GLY A 8 -23.75 23.30 -7.42
CA GLY A 8 -22.86 23.09 -6.26
C GLY A 8 -23.18 21.87 -5.39
N GLY A 9 -24.44 21.42 -5.34
CA GLY A 9 -24.88 20.38 -4.38
C GLY A 9 -24.66 18.92 -4.82
N GLY A 10 -24.59 18.64 -6.12
CA GLY A 10 -24.50 17.26 -6.65
C GLY A 10 -23.10 16.62 -6.54
N LYS A 11 -22.04 17.45 -6.61
CA LYS A 11 -20.65 16.94 -6.49
C LYS A 11 -20.32 16.53 -5.06
N ALA A 12 -20.76 17.31 -4.07
CA ALA A 12 -20.49 17.03 -2.66
C ALA A 12 -21.15 15.73 -2.18
N SER A 13 -22.40 15.45 -2.59
CA SER A 13 -23.07 14.20 -2.22
C SER A 13 -22.40 12.99 -2.86
N SER A 14 -21.99 13.11 -4.12
CA SER A 14 -21.29 12.04 -4.87
C SER A 14 -19.93 11.72 -4.25
N TRP A 15 -19.24 12.74 -3.76
CA TRP A 15 -17.97 12.62 -3.05
C TRP A 15 -18.10 11.97 -1.67
N LEU A 16 -19.10 12.38 -0.89
CA LEU A 16 -19.42 11.78 0.40
C LEU A 16 -19.80 10.31 0.24
N MET A 17 -20.54 9.96 -0.83
CA MET A 17 -20.86 8.58 -1.16
C MET A 17 -19.61 7.76 -1.54
N PHE A 18 -18.67 8.32 -2.31
CA PHE A 18 -17.42 7.64 -2.67
C PHE A 18 -16.53 7.37 -1.45
N VAL A 19 -16.35 8.38 -0.59
CA VAL A 19 -15.55 8.25 0.64
C VAL A 19 -16.21 7.27 1.61
N SER A 20 -17.53 7.33 1.79
CA SER A 20 -18.27 6.40 2.66
C SER A 20 -18.18 4.96 2.15
N LYS A 21 -18.30 4.72 0.84
CA LYS A 21 -18.11 3.39 0.25
C LYS A 21 -16.67 2.90 0.43
N SER A 22 -15.68 3.74 0.15
CA SER A 22 -14.25 3.38 0.34
C SER A 22 -13.95 3.06 1.81
N LEU A 23 -14.49 3.82 2.77
CA LEU A 23 -14.32 3.56 4.20
C LEU A 23 -14.95 2.21 4.61
N LEU A 24 -16.13 1.87 4.07
CA LEU A 24 -16.78 0.58 4.34
C LEU A 24 -16.00 -0.60 3.75
N GLU A 25 -15.44 -0.45 2.55
CA GLU A 25 -14.61 -1.48 1.91
C GLU A 25 -13.24 -1.65 2.59
N GLN A 26 -12.61 -0.54 2.96
CA GLN A 26 -11.35 -0.55 3.72
C GLN A 26 -11.58 -1.15 5.12
N GLY A 27 -12.65 -0.75 5.81
CA GLY A 27 -13.02 -1.31 7.11
C GLY A 27 -13.23 -2.83 7.04
N LYS A 28 -13.90 -3.32 5.99
CA LYS A 28 -14.06 -4.77 5.74
C LYS A 28 -12.73 -5.49 5.47
N SER A 29 -11.80 -4.86 4.75
CA SER A 29 -10.48 -5.44 4.46
C SER A 29 -9.56 -5.45 5.68
N VAL A 30 -9.70 -4.47 6.58
CA VAL A 30 -8.91 -4.34 7.80
C VAL A 30 -9.44 -5.25 8.92
N LEU A 31 -10.75 -5.55 8.92
CA LEU A 31 -11.41 -6.43 9.89
C LEU A 31 -10.70 -7.78 10.12
N PRO A 32 -10.34 -8.58 9.08
CA PRO A 32 -9.66 -9.85 9.28
C PRO A 32 -8.25 -9.68 9.87
N VAL A 33 -7.53 -8.61 9.53
CA VAL A 33 -6.22 -8.30 10.11
C VAL A 33 -6.37 -7.96 11.60
N CYS A 34 -7.37 -7.16 11.96
CA CYS A 34 -7.68 -6.85 13.36
C CYS A 34 -8.09 -8.09 14.16
N LEU A 35 -8.91 -8.97 13.56
CA LEU A 35 -9.34 -10.21 14.18
C LEU A 35 -8.15 -11.14 14.41
N PHE A 36 -7.28 -11.26 13.41
CA PHE A 36 -6.03 -12.01 13.50
C PHE A 36 -5.11 -11.48 14.61
N LEU A 37 -4.88 -10.16 14.67
CA LEU A 37 -4.04 -9.55 15.70
C LEU A 37 -4.62 -9.74 17.12
N MET A 38 -5.94 -9.58 17.29
CA MET A 38 -6.60 -9.85 18.58
C MET A 38 -6.47 -11.33 18.96
N GLY A 39 -6.73 -12.26 18.03
CA GLY A 39 -6.55 -13.69 18.27
C GLY A 39 -5.11 -14.04 18.63
N PHE A 40 -4.13 -13.46 17.93
CA PHE A 40 -2.72 -13.69 18.17
C PHE A 40 -2.28 -13.16 19.55
N GLN A 41 -2.72 -11.97 19.95
CA GLN A 41 -2.39 -11.40 21.26
C GLN A 41 -2.94 -12.24 22.42
N VAL A 42 -4.19 -12.69 22.31
CA VAL A 42 -4.86 -13.45 23.38
C VAL A 42 -4.40 -14.90 23.43
N ILE A 43 -4.30 -15.58 22.28
CA ILE A 43 -4.02 -17.02 22.21
C ILE A 43 -2.51 -17.32 22.26
N VAL A 44 -1.69 -16.53 21.55
CA VAL A 44 -0.25 -16.81 21.41
C VAL A 44 0.59 -16.08 22.46
N LEU A 45 0.35 -14.79 22.67
CA LEU A 45 1.13 -13.99 23.63
C LEU A 45 0.60 -14.10 25.07
N GLY A 46 -0.64 -14.54 25.27
CA GLY A 46 -1.26 -14.67 26.60
C GLY A 46 -1.34 -13.35 27.37
N GLN A 47 -1.27 -12.20 26.67
CA GLN A 47 -1.36 -10.88 27.28
C GLN A 47 -2.81 -10.40 27.23
N GLU A 48 -3.33 -9.92 28.36
CA GLU A 48 -4.57 -9.14 28.34
C GLU A 48 -4.32 -7.85 27.56
N VAL A 49 -5.26 -7.48 26.68
CA VAL A 49 -5.17 -6.25 25.87
C VAL A 49 -5.34 -5.03 26.79
N LYS A 50 -4.30 -4.70 27.54
CA LYS A 50 -4.27 -3.66 28.59
C LYS A 50 -4.57 -2.26 28.04
N GLN A 51 -4.52 -2.08 26.72
CA GLN A 51 -4.66 -0.81 26.01
C GLN A 51 -5.62 -0.89 24.81
N TYR A 52 -6.74 -1.60 24.93
CA TYR A 52 -7.71 -1.76 23.82
C TYR A 52 -8.22 -0.43 23.26
N LYS A 53 -8.33 0.62 24.10
CA LYS A 53 -8.78 1.96 23.68
C LYS A 53 -7.79 2.64 22.75
N GLU A 54 -6.50 2.55 23.04
CA GLU A 54 -5.43 3.13 22.21
C GLU A 54 -5.30 2.37 20.88
N LEU A 55 -5.46 1.05 20.91
CA LEU A 55 -5.50 0.22 19.69
C LEU A 55 -6.69 0.61 18.80
N LEU A 56 -7.88 0.74 19.37
CA LEU A 56 -9.09 1.12 18.63
C LEU A 56 -8.98 2.53 18.04
N LEU A 57 -8.43 3.48 18.81
CA LEU A 57 -8.21 4.85 18.36
C LEU A 57 -7.17 4.89 17.23
N GLY A 58 -6.03 4.20 17.38
CA GLY A 58 -5.02 4.07 16.33
C GLY A 58 -5.56 3.43 15.07
N LEU A 59 -6.42 2.41 15.20
CA LEU A 59 -7.09 1.77 14.07
C LEU A 59 -8.04 2.73 13.34
N LEU A 60 -8.85 3.49 14.07
CA LEU A 60 -9.75 4.50 13.49
C LEU A 60 -8.96 5.58 12.75
N LEU A 61 -7.88 6.10 13.37
CA LEU A 61 -6.98 7.06 12.75
C LEU A 61 -6.33 6.48 11.47
N ALA A 62 -5.92 5.22 11.47
CA ALA A 62 -5.34 4.55 10.31
C ALA A 62 -6.35 4.40 9.15
N VAL A 63 -7.59 4.01 9.43
CA VAL A 63 -8.66 3.90 8.41
C VAL A 63 -8.98 5.28 7.81
N VAL A 64 -9.11 6.31 8.65
CA VAL A 64 -9.34 7.68 8.17
C VAL A 64 -8.15 8.18 7.35
N GLY A 65 -6.92 7.94 7.81
CA GLY A 65 -5.70 8.30 7.10
C GLY A 65 -5.57 7.61 5.74
N LEU A 66 -5.87 6.31 5.67
CA LEU A 66 -5.85 5.54 4.42
C LEU A 66 -6.92 6.03 3.43
N ALA A 67 -8.12 6.38 3.92
CA ALA A 67 -9.16 6.95 3.09
C ALA A 67 -8.77 8.31 2.51
N LEU A 68 -8.20 9.21 3.33
CA LEU A 68 -7.70 10.51 2.86
C LEU A 68 -6.52 10.36 1.88
N PHE A 69 -5.61 9.42 2.15
CA PHE A 69 -4.48 9.11 1.27
C PHE A 69 -4.97 8.59 -0.09
N THR A 70 -5.87 7.60 -0.09
CA THR A 70 -6.45 7.03 -1.31
C THR A 70 -7.19 8.10 -2.11
N PHE A 71 -7.93 8.96 -1.41
CA PHE A 71 -8.62 10.07 -2.02
C PHE A 71 -7.64 11.01 -2.76
N GLY A 72 -6.55 11.44 -2.08
CA GLY A 72 -5.52 12.30 -2.66
C GLY A 72 -4.74 11.64 -3.80
N LEU A 73 -4.50 10.34 -3.70
CA LEU A 73 -3.85 9.54 -4.75
C LEU A 73 -4.71 9.53 -6.02
N LEU A 74 -5.99 9.14 -5.91
CA LEU A 74 -6.89 8.97 -7.05
C LEU A 74 -7.23 10.29 -7.75
N ASN A 75 -7.33 11.40 -7.01
CA ASN A 75 -7.74 12.69 -7.58
C ASN A 75 -6.55 13.62 -7.91
N GLY A 76 -5.35 13.28 -7.42
CA GLY A 76 -4.14 14.08 -7.61
C GLY A 76 -3.07 13.33 -8.37
N LEU A 77 -2.42 12.37 -7.73
CA LEU A 77 -1.21 11.71 -8.27
C LEU A 77 -1.50 10.82 -9.47
N MET A 78 -2.55 10.00 -9.42
CA MET A 78 -2.92 9.08 -10.50
C MET A 78 -3.21 9.80 -11.83
N PRO A 79 -4.10 10.82 -11.90
CA PRO A 79 -4.37 11.51 -13.16
C PRO A 79 -3.16 12.27 -13.70
N MET A 80 -2.22 12.69 -12.84
CA MET A 80 -0.95 13.26 -13.30
C MET A 80 -0.05 12.19 -13.91
N GLY A 81 0.08 11.04 -13.25
CA GLY A 81 0.83 9.89 -13.76
C GLY A 81 0.29 9.38 -15.08
N GLU A 82 -1.03 9.25 -15.22
CA GLU A 82 -1.69 8.85 -16.47
C GLU A 82 -1.42 9.82 -17.61
N ARG A 83 -1.55 11.13 -17.37
CA ARG A 83 -1.28 12.15 -18.40
C ARG A 83 0.17 12.12 -18.87
N ILE A 84 1.11 11.94 -17.94
CA ILE A 84 2.53 11.80 -18.25
C ILE A 84 2.77 10.51 -19.04
N GLY A 85 2.24 9.39 -18.56
CA GLY A 85 2.36 8.07 -19.19
C GLY A 85 1.78 8.01 -20.61
N LEU A 86 0.63 8.65 -20.85
CA LEU A 86 0.01 8.72 -22.18
C LEU A 86 0.82 9.58 -23.17
N ARG A 87 1.60 10.56 -22.68
CA ARG A 87 2.44 11.41 -23.52
C ARG A 87 3.82 10.83 -23.78
N LEU A 88 4.35 9.97 -22.90
CA LEU A 88 5.68 9.38 -23.03
C LEU A 88 5.95 8.71 -24.39
N PRO A 89 5.07 7.84 -24.94
CA PRO A 89 5.30 7.19 -26.23
C PRO A 89 5.29 8.15 -27.42
N SER A 90 4.70 9.33 -27.27
CA SER A 90 4.64 10.34 -28.34
C SER A 90 5.90 11.20 -28.44
N ILE A 91 6.77 11.18 -27.42
CA ILE A 91 7.98 12.01 -27.33
C ILE A 91 9.29 11.19 -27.34
N LEU A 92 9.23 9.89 -27.06
CA LEU A 92 10.41 9.02 -26.91
C LEU A 92 10.33 7.78 -27.82
N PRO A 93 11.47 7.23 -28.24
CA PRO A 93 11.49 5.95 -28.97
C PRO A 93 11.03 4.80 -28.06
N LEU A 94 10.46 3.76 -28.67
CA LEU A 94 9.87 2.61 -27.97
C LEU A 94 10.82 1.95 -26.97
N SER A 95 12.10 1.80 -27.30
CA SER A 95 13.11 1.23 -26.41
C SER A 95 13.27 2.02 -25.10
N SER A 96 13.23 3.35 -25.16
CA SER A 96 13.34 4.21 -23.96
C SER A 96 12.07 4.14 -23.10
N VAL A 97 10.90 4.04 -23.73
CA VAL A 97 9.62 3.86 -23.02
C VAL A 97 9.61 2.54 -22.24
N LEU A 98 10.04 1.45 -22.89
CA LEU A 98 10.15 0.14 -22.24
C LEU A 98 11.15 0.14 -21.09
N PHE A 99 12.28 0.82 -21.24
CA PHE A 99 13.26 0.95 -20.17
C PHE A 99 12.71 1.70 -18.96
N ILE A 100 12.02 2.82 -19.18
CA ILE A 100 11.37 3.59 -18.10
C ILE A 100 10.26 2.76 -17.45
N ALA A 101 9.45 2.04 -18.24
CA ALA A 101 8.40 1.16 -17.74
C ALA A 101 8.97 0.02 -16.88
N ALA A 102 10.11 -0.57 -17.28
CA ALA A 102 10.80 -1.59 -16.51
C ALA A 102 11.30 -1.05 -15.17
N ILE A 103 11.93 0.13 -15.16
CA ILE A 103 12.37 0.78 -13.91
C ILE A 103 11.18 1.12 -13.01
N LEU A 104 10.07 1.63 -13.57
CA LEU A 104 8.86 1.90 -12.81
C LEU A 104 8.24 0.63 -12.24
N GLY A 105 8.24 -0.48 -12.98
CA GLY A 105 7.82 -1.80 -12.48
C GLY A 105 8.63 -2.22 -11.25
N VAL A 106 9.97 -2.19 -11.37
CA VAL A 106 10.90 -2.44 -10.26
C VAL A 106 10.59 -1.52 -9.07
N ALA A 107 10.41 -0.22 -9.32
CA ALA A 107 10.16 0.76 -8.28
C ALA A 107 8.82 0.52 -7.54
N VAL A 108 7.77 0.12 -8.26
CA VAL A 108 6.46 -0.20 -7.67
C VAL A 108 6.55 -1.43 -6.76
N THR A 109 7.25 -2.48 -7.20
CA THR A 109 7.51 -3.67 -6.37
C THR A 109 8.29 -3.30 -5.10
N LEU A 110 9.36 -2.52 -5.23
CA LEU A 110 10.14 -2.07 -4.07
C LEU A 110 9.36 -1.16 -3.12
N ALA A 111 8.41 -0.39 -3.64
CA ALA A 111 7.53 0.47 -2.85
C ALA A 111 6.41 -0.31 -2.14
N GLU A 112 6.20 -1.59 -2.45
CA GLU A 112 5.19 -2.41 -1.80
C GLU A 112 5.57 -2.64 -0.32
N PRO A 113 4.79 -2.12 0.66
CA PRO A 113 5.16 -2.19 2.07
C PRO A 113 5.19 -3.63 2.61
N ALA A 114 4.44 -4.56 1.99
CA ALA A 114 4.45 -5.97 2.36
C ALA A 114 5.84 -6.61 2.19
N LEU A 115 6.58 -6.28 1.11
CA LEU A 115 7.95 -6.76 0.92
C LEU A 115 8.90 -6.20 1.99
N GLY A 116 8.71 -4.95 2.40
CA GLY A 116 9.47 -4.33 3.49
C GLY A 116 9.28 -5.06 4.83
N VAL A 117 8.04 -5.45 5.15
CA VAL A 117 7.74 -6.24 6.36
C VAL A 117 8.39 -7.61 6.31
N VAL A 118 8.28 -8.33 5.17
CA VAL A 118 8.90 -9.67 5.01
C VAL A 118 10.42 -9.60 5.08
N LYS A 119 11.05 -8.59 4.47
CA LYS A 119 12.51 -8.39 4.54
C LYS A 119 12.96 -8.15 5.99
N THR A 120 12.24 -7.31 6.72
CA THR A 120 12.52 -7.03 8.13
C THR A 120 12.32 -8.28 8.99
N ALA A 121 11.23 -9.02 8.82
CA ALA A 121 10.98 -10.27 9.54
C ALA A 121 12.06 -11.34 9.24
N GLY A 122 12.50 -11.45 7.98
CA GLY A 122 13.56 -12.36 7.57
C GLY A 122 14.93 -12.05 8.18
N SER A 123 15.24 -10.77 8.44
CA SER A 123 16.48 -10.35 9.11
C SER A 123 16.56 -10.73 10.59
N LEU A 124 15.41 -11.03 11.21
CA LEU A 124 15.32 -11.40 12.62
C LEU A 124 15.49 -12.92 12.86
N ILE A 125 15.56 -13.73 11.80
CA ILE A 125 15.76 -15.18 11.89
C ILE A 125 17.24 -15.47 12.18
N GLN A 126 17.54 -15.96 13.38
CA GLN A 126 18.91 -16.11 13.85
C GLN A 126 19.68 -17.28 13.17
N PRO A 127 20.98 -17.11 12.84
CA PRO A 127 21.80 -18.02 12.00
C PRO A 127 22.19 -19.38 12.62
N GLN A 128 21.82 -19.62 13.87
CA GLN A 128 22.54 -20.54 14.76
C GLN A 128 22.33 -22.05 14.54
N HIS A 129 21.63 -22.48 13.50
CA HIS A 129 21.47 -23.91 13.18
C HIS A 129 21.99 -24.33 11.79
N ALA A 130 22.50 -23.43 10.94
CA ALA A 130 23.00 -23.79 9.61
C ALA A 130 24.02 -22.79 9.02
N PRO A 131 25.33 -22.90 9.33
CA PRO A 131 26.38 -21.97 8.88
C PRO A 131 26.54 -21.90 7.35
N ASN A 132 26.28 -23.00 6.63
CA ASN A 132 26.36 -23.04 5.16
C ASN A 132 25.15 -22.41 4.45
N LEU A 133 24.02 -22.24 5.15
CA LEU A 133 22.80 -21.63 4.60
C LEU A 133 22.78 -20.10 4.83
N HIS A 134 23.40 -19.64 5.91
CA HIS A 134 23.57 -18.22 6.23
C HIS A 134 24.47 -17.48 5.22
N ALA A 135 25.54 -18.12 4.75
CA ALA A 135 26.41 -17.58 3.71
C ALA A 135 25.68 -17.41 2.35
N LEU A 136 24.65 -18.23 2.09
CA LEU A 136 23.79 -18.12 0.91
C LEU A 136 22.65 -17.10 1.10
N LEU A 137 22.00 -17.02 2.27
CA LEU A 137 20.85 -16.12 2.48
C LEU A 137 21.24 -14.65 2.70
N HIS A 138 22.37 -14.35 3.34
CA HIS A 138 22.77 -12.97 3.64
C HIS A 138 23.11 -12.16 2.37
N SER A 139 23.56 -12.81 1.29
CA SER A 139 23.83 -12.18 -0.01
C SER A 139 22.65 -12.25 -0.98
N ARG A 140 21.62 -13.07 -0.71
CA ARG A 140 20.55 -13.36 -1.68
C ARG A 140 19.23 -12.65 -1.38
N GLN A 141 19.02 -12.09 -0.18
CA GLN A 141 17.80 -11.32 0.11
C GLN A 141 17.63 -10.11 -0.81
N ASP A 142 18.72 -9.39 -1.11
CA ASP A 142 18.69 -8.30 -2.08
C ASP A 142 18.51 -8.82 -3.52
N LEU A 143 19.11 -9.97 -3.86
CA LEU A 143 18.92 -10.61 -5.17
C LEU A 143 17.50 -11.14 -5.39
N LEU A 144 16.83 -11.64 -4.35
CA LEU A 144 15.44 -12.11 -4.44
C LEU A 144 14.48 -10.94 -4.66
N VAL A 145 14.70 -9.83 -3.95
CA VAL A 145 13.93 -8.60 -4.14
C VAL A 145 14.20 -8.03 -5.54
N LEU A 146 15.45 -8.02 -6.00
CA LEU A 146 15.81 -7.52 -7.32
C LEU A 146 15.35 -8.46 -8.45
N ALA A 147 15.31 -9.78 -8.23
CA ALA A 147 14.75 -10.75 -9.17
C ALA A 147 13.22 -10.65 -9.28
N VAL A 148 12.50 -10.54 -8.16
CA VAL A 148 11.05 -10.30 -8.15
C VAL A 148 10.72 -8.93 -8.74
N ALA A 149 11.56 -7.92 -8.49
CA ALA A 149 11.39 -6.59 -9.06
C ALA A 149 11.71 -6.56 -10.57
N ALA A 150 12.68 -7.35 -11.04
CA ALA A 150 13.01 -7.48 -12.46
C ALA A 150 11.99 -8.31 -13.23
N GLY A 151 11.27 -9.22 -12.56
CA GLY A 151 10.37 -10.19 -13.17
C GLY A 151 11.07 -11.51 -13.51
#